data_AF-A0A9E5VCC0-F1
#
_entry.id   AF-A0A9E5VCC0-F1
#
_cell.length_a   1.000
_cell.length_b   1.000
_cell.length_c   1.000
_cell.angle_alpha   90.00
_cell.angle_beta   90.00
_cell.angle_gamma   90.00
#
_symmetry.space_group_name_H-M   'P 1'
#
loop_
_entity.id
_entity.type
_entity.pdbx_description
1 polymer ?
#
loop_
_entity_poly.entity_id
_entity_poly.type
_entity_poly.pdbx_seq_one_letter_code
_entity_poly.pdbx_strand_id
1 'polypeptide(L)' 'MSVDRNLRKTRVGLVSSDKMDKTIVVAVTAHVRHPLYKKIIK' A
#
# COMPACT_ATOMS: atom_id res chain seq x y z
N MET A 1 6.71 -2.90 -32.71
CA MET A 1 5.54 -3.04 -31.81
C MET A 1 5.88 -2.40 -30.48
N SER A 2 5.45 -1.16 -30.27
CA SER A 2 5.55 -0.51 -28.95
C SER A 2 4.50 -1.14 -28.05
N VAL A 3 4.94 -1.93 -27.08
CA VAL A 3 4.05 -2.53 -26.09
C VAL A 3 3.72 -1.45 -25.07
N ASP A 4 2.61 -0.75 -25.27
CA ASP A 4 2.12 0.24 -24.30
C ASP A 4 1.82 -0.46 -22.97
N ARG A 5 2.51 -0.03 -21.91
CA ARG A 5 2.30 -0.59 -20.57
C ARG A 5 1.09 0.09 -19.92
N ASN A 6 0.15 -0.69 -19.42
CA ASN A 6 -0.98 -0.17 -18.66
C ASN A 6 -0.53 0.64 -17.44
N LEU A 7 -1.28 1.71 -17.11
CA LEU A 7 -1.10 2.49 -15.89
C LEU A 7 -1.42 1.63 -14.64
N ARG A 8 -0.40 1.35 -13.83
CA ARG A 8 -0.52 0.52 -12.60
C ARG A 8 -0.72 1.40 -11.37
N LYS A 9 -1.44 0.88 -10.38
CA LYS A 9 -1.60 1.54 -9.08
C LYS A 9 -0.30 1.48 -8.27
N THR A 10 0.14 2.61 -7.73
CA THR A 10 1.29 2.74 -6.83
C THR A 10 0.82 3.15 -5.43
N ARG A 11 1.57 2.78 -4.39
CA ARG A 11 1.27 3.13 -2.98
C ARG A 11 2.57 3.46 -2.25
N VAL A 12 2.48 4.31 -1.23
CA VAL A 12 3.61 4.68 -0.35
C VAL A 12 3.34 4.08 1.04
N GLY A 13 4.39 3.59 1.69
CA GLY A 13 4.31 2.97 3.01
C GLY A 13 5.66 2.96 3.73
N LEU A 14 5.66 2.45 4.96
CA LEU A 14 6.86 2.38 5.82
C LEU A 14 7.42 0.95 5.82
N VAL A 15 8.75 0.82 5.83
CA VAL A 15 9.42 -0.49 5.88
C VAL A 15 9.28 -1.08 7.28
N SER A 16 8.68 -2.26 7.38
CA SER A 16 8.46 -2.98 8.64
C SER A 16 9.53 -4.04 8.89
N SER A 17 10.08 -4.64 7.83
CA SER A 17 11.14 -5.65 7.94
C SER A 17 11.96 -5.71 6.64
N ASP A 18 13.28 -5.87 6.79
CA ASP A 18 14.27 -6.02 5.71
C ASP A 18 14.98 -7.37 5.73
N LYS A 19 14.56 -8.31 6.59
CA LYS A 19 15.31 -9.55 6.88
C LYS A 19 15.36 -10.58 5.74
N MET A 20 14.83 -10.26 4.57
CA MET A 20 14.69 -11.21 3.46
C MET A 20 15.68 -10.88 2.33
N ASP A 21 16.12 -11.89 1.59
CA ASP A 21 16.99 -11.67 0.44
C ASP A 21 16.24 -10.99 -0.71
N LYS A 22 16.64 -9.74 -1.01
CA LYS A 22 16.09 -8.89 -2.09
C LYS A 22 14.57 -8.63 -2.02
N THR A 23 13.97 -8.71 -0.84
CA THR A 23 12.55 -8.37 -0.63
C THR A 23 12.36 -7.65 0.70
N ILE A 24 11.35 -6.78 0.79
CA ILE A 24 11.04 -6.01 2.01
C ILE A 24 9.54 -6.06 2.29
N VAL A 25 9.16 -6.07 3.57
CA VAL A 25 7.76 -5.94 3.99
C VAL A 25 7.44 -4.48 4.24
N VAL A 26 6.46 -3.92 3.52
CA VAL A 26 6.03 -2.52 3.63
C VAL A 26 4.62 -2.44 4.21
N ALA A 27 4.47 -1.73 5.32
CA ALA A 27 3.18 -1.44 5.93
C ALA A 27 2.54 -0.21 5.25
N VAL A 28 1.28 -0.35 4.82
CA VAL A 28 0.49 0.73 4.21
C VAL A 28 -0.72 0.99 5.10
N THR A 29 -0.79 2.17 5.70
CA THR A 29 -1.96 2.62 6.47
C THR A 29 -2.96 3.29 5.54
N ALA A 30 -4.22 2.88 5.61
CA ALA A 30 -5.31 3.50 4.86
C ALA A 30 -6.36 4.00 5.85
N HIS A 31 -6.80 5.24 5.69
CA HIS A 31 -7.89 5.78 6.50
C HIS A 31 -9.22 5.16 6.05
N VAL A 32 -9.82 4.35 6.91
CA VAL A 32 -11.11 3.69 6.63
C VAL A 32 -12.18 4.28 7.54
N ARG A 33 -13.36 4.51 6.99
CA ARG A 33 -14.52 4.95 7.80
C ARG A 33 -15.05 3.76 8.59
N HIS A 34 -15.22 3.93 9.89
CA HIS A 34 -15.88 2.91 10.71
C HIS A 34 -17.33 2.73 10.22
N PRO A 35 -17.78 1.50 9.92
CA PRO A 35 -19.07 1.26 9.29
C PRO A 35 -20.26 1.77 10.14
N LEU A 36 -20.19 1.63 11.46
CA LEU A 36 -21.30 1.99 12.37
C LEU A 36 -21.32 3.47 12.77
N TYR A 37 -20.14 4.06 13.03
CA TYR A 37 -20.02 5.39 13.62
C TYR A 37 -19.58 6.45 12.61
N LYS A 38 -19.25 6.05 11.39
CA LYS A 38 -18.82 6.90 10.26
C LYS A 38 -17.61 7.80 10.56
N LYS A 39 -16.93 7.58 11.68
CA LYS A 39 -15.67 8.24 12.09
C LYS A 39 -14.50 7.66 11.28
N ILE A 40 -13.57 8.51 10.88
CA ILE A 40 -12.36 8.09 10.17
C ILE A 40 -11.37 7.51 11.18
N ILE A 41 -10.97 6.26 10.96
CA ILE A 41 -9.95 5.55 11.75
C ILE A 41 -8.72 5.35 10.85
N LYS A 42 -7.53 5.46 11.44
CA LYS A 42 -6.23 5.28 10.78
C LYS A 42 -5.82 3.82 10.72
#